data_AF-A0A482WLS9-F1
#
_entry.id   AF-A0A482WLS9-F1
#
_cell.length_a   1.000
_cell.length_b   1.000
_cell.length_c   1.000
_cell.angle_alpha   90.00
_cell.angle_beta   90.00
_cell.angle_gamma   90.00
#
_symmetry.space_group_name_H-M   'P 1'
#
loop_
_entity.id
_entity.type
_entity.pdbx_description
1 polymer ?
#
loop_
_entity_poly.entity_id
_entity_poly.type
_entity_poly.pdbx_seq_one_letter_code
_entity_poly.pdbx_strand_id
1 'polypeptide(L)'
;MLNVYKVMSSNIISAIALNGESVTKQPLIKSMRVVKKETLKLISDWISLSTDHQMVLENFIPPLLNAVLMDYNRCSVPAAREPEVLSAMATIVNKLEDHITSQVPKIFDAVFECTLEMINKNFEEYPEHRTNFYLLLHAVNNHCFPAFLSIPPAQFKLVLDSIIWAFK
;
A
#
# COMPACT_ATOMS: atom_id res chain seq x y z
N MET A 1 -16.08 -1.31 -8.51
CA MET A 1 -15.25 -0.81 -7.39
C MET A 1 -13.91 -0.23 -7.86
N LEU A 2 -13.03 -0.98 -8.54
CA LEU A 2 -11.71 -0.46 -8.96
C LEU A 2 -11.75 0.77 -9.88
N ASN A 3 -12.73 0.86 -10.80
CA ASN A 3 -12.89 2.05 -11.64
C ASN A 3 -13.28 3.29 -10.83
N VAL A 4 -14.11 3.12 -9.79
CA VAL A 4 -14.46 4.21 -8.88
C VAL A 4 -13.23 4.64 -8.10
N TYR A 5 -12.44 3.70 -7.57
CA TYR A 5 -11.17 3.99 -6.91
C TYR A 5 -10.25 4.85 -7.79
N LYS A 6 -10.04 4.44 -9.06
CA LYS A 6 -9.20 5.17 -10.03
C LYS A 6 -9.71 6.59 -10.29
N VAL A 7 -11.01 6.76 -10.53
CA VAL A 7 -11.61 8.09 -10.77
C VAL A 7 -11.43 8.99 -9.54
N MET A 8 -11.73 8.48 -8.34
CA MET A 8 -11.53 9.25 -7.10
C MET A 8 -10.06 9.63 -6.92
N SER A 9 -9.15 8.69 -7.16
CA SER A 9 -7.71 8.90 -7.05
C SER A 9 -7.21 9.97 -8.04
N SER A 10 -7.61 9.88 -9.30
CA SER A 10 -7.28 10.87 -10.34
C SER A 10 -7.81 12.26 -10.00
N ASN A 11 -9.03 12.36 -9.48
CA ASN A 11 -9.62 13.63 -9.06
C ASN A 11 -8.85 14.25 -7.89
N ILE A 12 -8.46 13.45 -6.89
CA ILE A 12 -7.65 13.92 -5.75
C ILE A 12 -6.29 14.41 -6.23
N ILE A 13 -5.58 13.63 -7.04
CA ILE A 13 -4.25 13.99 -7.56
C ILE A 13 -4.33 15.28 -8.39
N SER A 14 -5.33 15.39 -9.27
CA SER A 14 -5.51 16.59 -10.11
C SER A 14 -5.84 17.83 -9.27
N ALA A 15 -6.69 17.68 -8.25
CA ALA A 15 -7.06 18.78 -7.38
C ALA A 15 -5.87 19.29 -6.54
N ILE A 16 -5.03 18.37 -6.07
CA ILE A 16 -3.77 18.69 -5.37
C ILE A 16 -2.77 19.37 -6.32
N ALA A 17 -2.62 18.86 -7.55
CA ALA A 17 -1.72 19.45 -8.53
C ALA A 17 -2.10 20.90 -8.90
N LEU A 18 -3.40 21.21 -8.95
CA LEU A 18 -3.90 22.54 -9.30
C LEU A 18 -3.86 23.54 -8.15
N ASN A 19 -4.11 23.10 -6.91
CA ASN A 19 -4.39 23.99 -5.78
C ASN A 19 -3.44 23.80 -4.58
N GLY A 20 -2.51 22.85 -4.68
CA GLY A 20 -1.60 22.47 -3.61
C GLY A 20 -2.23 21.57 -2.55
N GLU A 21 -1.45 21.24 -1.53
CA GLU A 21 -1.82 20.31 -0.45
C GLU A 21 -3.00 20.79 0.40
N SER A 22 -3.27 22.10 0.45
CA SER A 22 -4.36 22.69 1.25
C SER A 22 -5.74 22.13 0.88
N VAL A 23 -5.92 21.70 -0.37
CA VAL A 23 -7.15 21.10 -0.89
C VAL A 23 -7.51 19.77 -0.22
N THR A 24 -6.54 19.06 0.36
CA THR A 24 -6.80 17.82 1.13
C THR A 24 -7.72 18.03 2.33
N LYS A 25 -7.85 19.28 2.82
CA LYS A 25 -8.73 19.64 3.94
C LYS A 25 -10.19 19.85 3.52
N GLN A 26 -10.47 20.01 2.21
CA GLN A 26 -11.81 20.27 1.71
C GLN A 26 -12.75 19.06 1.93
N PRO A 27 -14.03 19.27 2.29
CA PRO A 27 -14.98 18.18 2.54
C PRO A 27 -15.08 17.19 1.38
N LEU A 28 -15.13 17.69 0.14
CA LEU A 28 -15.25 16.83 -1.05
C LEU A 28 -14.06 15.87 -1.20
N ILE A 29 -12.83 16.36 -1.02
CA ILE A 29 -11.62 15.53 -1.11
C ILE A 29 -11.55 14.51 0.03
N LYS A 30 -11.97 14.89 1.23
CA LYS A 30 -12.12 13.94 2.35
C LYS A 30 -13.11 12.83 2.02
N SER A 31 -14.27 13.16 1.45
CA SER A 31 -15.25 12.16 1.01
C SER A 31 -14.68 11.23 -0.07
N MET A 32 -13.93 11.76 -1.05
CA MET A 32 -13.27 10.93 -2.07
C MET A 32 -12.25 9.97 -1.46
N ARG A 33 -11.47 10.41 -0.46
CA ARG A 33 -10.54 9.55 0.29
C ARG A 33 -11.26 8.44 1.05
N VAL A 34 -12.38 8.77 1.71
CA VAL A 34 -13.22 7.76 2.38
C VAL A 34 -13.71 6.72 1.39
N VAL A 35 -14.17 7.11 0.21
CA VAL A 35 -14.57 6.15 -0.84
C VAL A 35 -13.40 5.23 -1.26
N LYS A 36 -12.18 5.78 -1.41
CA LYS A 36 -10.99 4.98 -1.69
C LYS A 36 -10.69 3.98 -0.57
N LYS A 37 -10.72 4.43 0.68
CA LYS A 37 -10.47 3.61 1.87
C LYS A 37 -11.47 2.46 1.99
N GLU A 38 -12.76 2.77 1.94
CA GLU A 38 -13.82 1.75 2.09
C GLU A 38 -13.86 0.79 0.89
N THR A 39 -13.47 1.25 -0.30
CA THR A 39 -13.26 0.35 -1.45
C THR A 39 -12.15 -0.67 -1.20
N LEU A 40 -11.02 -0.23 -0.64
CA LEU A 40 -9.89 -1.11 -0.32
C LEU A 40 -10.26 -2.09 0.79
N LYS A 41 -10.91 -1.63 1.86
CA LYS A 41 -11.37 -2.49 2.95
C LYS A 41 -12.29 -3.59 2.47
N LEU A 42 -13.33 -3.23 1.70
CA LEU A 42 -14.27 -4.23 1.18
C LEU A 42 -13.58 -5.30 0.34
N ILE A 43 -12.61 -4.91 -0.50
CA ILE A 43 -11.83 -5.85 -1.32
C ILE A 43 -10.93 -6.71 -0.43
N SER A 44 -10.23 -6.09 0.53
CA SER A 44 -9.34 -6.78 1.47
C SER A 44 -10.09 -7.82 2.30
N ASP A 45 -11.23 -7.44 2.88
CA ASP A 45 -12.10 -8.29 3.68
C ASP A 45 -12.62 -9.47 2.84
N TRP A 46 -13.09 -9.21 1.61
CA TRP A 46 -13.52 -10.29 0.72
C TRP A 46 -12.38 -11.26 0.39
N ILE A 47 -11.17 -10.75 0.08
CA ILE A 47 -10.01 -11.62 -0.17
C ILE A 47 -9.69 -12.45 1.07
N SER A 48 -9.69 -11.84 2.26
CA SER A 48 -9.39 -12.56 3.52
C SER A 48 -10.32 -13.76 3.77
N LEU A 49 -11.56 -13.66 3.32
CA LEU A 49 -12.60 -14.69 3.46
C LEU A 49 -12.67 -15.66 2.28
N SER A 50 -11.88 -15.43 1.21
CA SER A 50 -11.84 -16.31 0.05
C SER A 50 -11.28 -17.69 0.39
N THR A 51 -11.65 -18.71 -0.37
CA THR A 51 -11.14 -20.08 -0.19
C THR A 51 -10.27 -20.55 -1.36
N ASP A 52 -10.44 -19.95 -2.53
CA ASP A 52 -9.71 -20.29 -3.75
C ASP A 52 -8.61 -19.25 -4.02
N HIS A 53 -7.39 -19.56 -3.57
CA HIS A 53 -6.25 -18.67 -3.70
C HIS A 53 -5.82 -18.48 -5.16
N GLN A 54 -5.92 -19.51 -5.99
CA GLN A 54 -5.51 -19.43 -7.40
C GLN A 54 -6.44 -18.51 -8.17
N MET A 55 -7.75 -18.67 -7.99
CA MET A 55 -8.75 -17.81 -8.62
C MET A 55 -8.56 -16.34 -8.23
N VAL A 56 -8.28 -16.06 -6.96
CA VAL A 56 -7.99 -14.69 -6.47
C VAL A 56 -6.71 -14.15 -7.10
N LEU A 57 -5.63 -14.94 -7.09
CA LEU A 57 -4.34 -14.53 -7.63
C LEU A 57 -4.41 -14.21 -9.12
N GLU A 58 -5.09 -15.02 -9.92
CA GLU A 58 -5.12 -14.86 -11.37
C GLU A 58 -6.09 -13.74 -11.81
N ASN A 59 -7.26 -13.64 -11.16
CA ASN A 59 -8.34 -12.78 -11.65
C ASN A 59 -8.47 -11.44 -10.91
N PHE A 60 -8.04 -11.36 -9.64
CA PHE A 60 -8.31 -10.20 -8.78
C PHE A 60 -7.05 -9.41 -8.41
N ILE A 61 -5.92 -10.09 -8.16
CA ILE A 61 -4.68 -9.41 -7.77
C ILE A 61 -4.12 -8.50 -8.87
N PRO A 62 -3.94 -8.93 -10.14
CA PRO A 62 -3.39 -8.07 -11.19
C PRO A 62 -4.16 -6.76 -11.39
N PRO A 63 -5.51 -6.75 -11.55
CA PRO A 63 -6.24 -5.49 -11.72
C PRO A 63 -6.23 -4.63 -10.46
N LEU A 64 -6.22 -5.23 -9.25
CA LEU A 64 -6.10 -4.49 -7.99
C LEU A 64 -4.75 -3.77 -7.90
N LEU A 65 -3.64 -4.49 -8.07
CA LEU A 65 -2.30 -3.90 -7.99
C LEU A 65 -2.11 -2.80 -9.03
N ASN A 66 -2.60 -3.00 -10.25
CA ASN A 66 -2.54 -1.99 -11.32
C ASN A 66 -3.35 -0.73 -10.98
N ALA A 67 -4.45 -0.85 -10.23
CA ALA A 67 -5.28 0.27 -9.84
C ALA A 67 -4.71 1.04 -8.64
N VAL A 68 -4.02 0.36 -7.74
CA VAL A 68 -3.70 0.91 -6.40
C VAL A 68 -2.23 1.30 -6.28
N LEU A 69 -1.30 0.47 -6.74
CA LEU A 69 0.13 0.65 -6.50
C LEU A 69 0.67 1.90 -7.21
N MET A 70 0.33 2.05 -8.50
CA MET A 70 0.78 3.20 -9.29
C MET A 70 0.24 4.51 -8.72
N ASP A 71 -0.99 4.51 -8.24
CA ASP A 71 -1.64 5.68 -7.66
C ASP A 71 -1.01 6.07 -6.31
N TYR A 72 -0.63 5.08 -5.50
CA TYR A 72 0.08 5.30 -4.24
C TYR A 72 1.44 5.97 -4.49
N ASN A 73 2.23 5.42 -5.42
CA ASN A 73 3.57 5.91 -5.72
C ASN A 73 3.55 7.30 -6.42
N ARG A 74 2.63 7.51 -7.37
CA ARG A 74 2.48 8.79 -8.10
C ARG A 74 1.99 9.94 -7.24
N CYS A 75 1.42 9.67 -6.07
CA CYS A 75 0.98 10.71 -5.16
C CYS A 75 2.19 11.44 -4.58
N SER A 76 2.42 12.66 -5.07
CA SER A 76 3.54 13.52 -4.66
C SER A 76 3.39 14.07 -3.24
N VAL A 77 2.17 14.09 -2.70
CA VAL A 77 1.87 14.60 -1.36
C VAL A 77 1.74 13.43 -0.38
N PRO A 78 2.67 13.26 0.57
CA PRO A 78 2.63 12.21 1.58
C PRO A 78 1.30 12.11 2.32
N ALA A 79 0.72 13.24 2.74
CA ALA A 79 -0.55 13.29 3.48
C ALA A 79 -1.78 12.81 2.68
N ALA A 80 -1.66 12.70 1.36
CA ALA A 80 -2.72 12.21 0.48
C ALA A 80 -2.57 10.71 0.12
N ARG A 81 -1.44 10.08 0.47
CA ARG A 81 -1.27 8.62 0.33
C ARG A 81 -2.16 7.90 1.31
N GLU A 82 -2.89 6.90 0.82
CA GLU A 82 -3.90 6.18 1.61
C GLU A 82 -3.26 5.02 2.40
N PRO A 83 -3.18 5.08 3.75
CA PRO A 83 -2.53 4.03 4.55
C PRO A 83 -3.21 2.67 4.43
N GLU A 84 -4.51 2.63 4.08
CA GLU A 84 -5.25 1.38 3.86
C GLU A 84 -4.67 0.55 2.71
N VAL A 85 -3.91 1.16 1.78
CA VAL A 85 -3.19 0.41 0.74
C VAL A 85 -2.21 -0.58 1.36
N LEU A 86 -1.42 -0.14 2.34
CA LEU A 86 -0.43 -0.97 3.01
C LEU A 86 -1.09 -2.09 3.81
N SER A 87 -2.17 -1.76 4.52
CA SER A 87 -3.01 -2.72 5.27
C SER A 87 -3.58 -3.79 4.34
N ALA A 88 -4.20 -3.39 3.23
CA ALA A 88 -4.75 -4.31 2.24
C ALA A 88 -3.67 -5.23 1.63
N MET A 89 -2.49 -4.70 1.32
CA MET A 89 -1.38 -5.54 0.83
C MET A 89 -0.94 -6.55 1.90
N ALA A 90 -0.87 -6.15 3.17
CA ALA A 90 -0.55 -7.06 4.27
C ALA A 90 -1.58 -8.19 4.40
N THR A 91 -2.88 -7.86 4.36
CA THR A 91 -3.97 -8.85 4.40
C THR A 91 -3.90 -9.81 3.23
N ILE A 92 -3.64 -9.32 2.01
CA ILE A 92 -3.51 -10.15 0.81
C ILE A 92 -2.31 -11.09 0.93
N VAL A 93 -1.16 -10.61 1.41
CA VAL A 93 0.03 -11.45 1.61
C VAL A 93 -0.21 -12.52 2.66
N ASN A 94 -0.82 -12.19 3.80
CA ASN A 94 -1.19 -13.18 4.82
C ASN A 94 -2.19 -14.22 4.30
N LYS A 95 -3.04 -13.83 3.34
CA LYS A 95 -4.08 -14.72 2.80
C LYS A 95 -3.57 -15.65 1.71
N LEU A 96 -2.80 -15.12 0.77
CA LEU A 96 -2.31 -15.86 -0.40
C LEU A 96 -0.94 -16.51 -0.16
N GLU A 97 -0.26 -16.12 0.92
CA GLU A 97 1.01 -16.66 1.37
C GLU A 97 2.05 -16.74 0.23
N ASP A 98 2.67 -17.90 0.05
CA ASP A 98 3.69 -18.15 -0.96
C ASP A 98 3.22 -17.92 -2.40
N HIS A 99 1.91 -18.02 -2.68
CA HIS A 99 1.33 -17.87 -4.02
C HIS A 99 1.51 -16.44 -4.57
N ILE A 100 1.53 -15.42 -3.70
CA ILE A 100 1.74 -14.02 -4.12
C ILE A 100 3.22 -13.60 -4.15
N THR A 101 4.17 -14.47 -3.77
CA THR A 101 5.60 -14.13 -3.66
C THR A 101 6.16 -13.45 -4.92
N SER A 102 5.72 -13.88 -6.11
CA SER A 102 6.13 -13.30 -7.40
C SER A 102 5.70 -11.83 -7.60
N GLN A 103 4.67 -11.36 -6.90
CA GLN A 103 4.16 -10.00 -6.99
C GLN A 103 4.77 -9.07 -5.92
N VAL A 104 5.42 -9.62 -4.89
CA VAL A 104 6.01 -8.83 -3.80
C VAL A 104 7.01 -7.77 -4.28
N PRO A 105 7.94 -8.06 -5.22
CA PRO A 105 8.83 -7.02 -5.75
C PRO A 105 8.06 -5.81 -6.32
N LYS A 106 7.01 -6.06 -7.11
CA LYS A 106 6.16 -5.01 -7.67
C LYS A 106 5.43 -4.20 -6.59
N ILE A 107 5.00 -4.84 -5.50
CA ILE A 107 4.39 -4.15 -4.35
C ILE A 107 5.44 -3.23 -3.70
N PHE A 108 6.63 -3.76 -3.43
CA PHE A 108 7.71 -3.03 -2.77
C PHE A 108 8.20 -1.84 -3.58
N ASP A 109 8.38 -1.99 -4.90
CA ASP A 109 8.76 -0.90 -5.81
C ASP A 109 7.79 0.29 -5.74
N ALA A 110 6.52 0.04 -5.44
CA ALA A 110 5.50 1.08 -5.41
C ALA A 110 5.33 1.73 -4.03
N VAL A 111 5.49 0.97 -2.94
CA VAL A 111 5.10 1.43 -1.61
C VAL A 111 6.24 1.51 -0.60
N PHE A 112 7.37 0.84 -0.83
CA PHE A 112 8.39 0.66 0.21
C PHE A 112 9.14 1.96 0.52
N GLU A 113 9.94 2.46 -0.42
CA GLU A 113 10.82 3.62 -0.20
C GLU A 113 10.01 4.88 0.08
N CYS A 114 8.97 5.12 -0.71
CA CYS A 114 8.14 6.32 -0.58
C CYS A 114 7.41 6.37 0.77
N THR A 115 7.04 5.22 1.36
CA THR A 115 6.49 5.16 2.73
C THR A 115 7.58 5.30 3.78
N LEU A 116 8.74 4.67 3.58
CA LEU A 116 9.85 4.75 4.52
C LEU A 116 10.30 6.19 4.74
N GLU A 117 10.40 6.98 3.67
CA GLU A 117 10.68 8.43 3.72
C GLU A 117 9.63 9.25 4.50
N MET A 118 8.40 8.75 4.61
CA MET A 118 7.35 9.41 5.41
C MET A 118 7.55 9.14 6.89
N ILE A 119 7.86 7.89 7.26
CA ILE A 119 7.83 7.43 8.64
C ILE A 119 9.17 7.57 9.36
N ASN A 120 10.29 7.70 8.63
CA ASN A 120 11.65 7.72 9.19
C ASN A 120 12.15 9.10 9.67
N LYS A 121 11.33 10.15 9.56
CA LYS A 121 11.71 11.53 9.95
C LYS A 121 11.50 11.80 11.44
N ASN A 122 10.40 11.31 12.00
CA ASN A 122 10.06 11.38 13.41
C ASN A 122 9.10 10.23 13.78
N PHE A 123 8.89 10.00 15.07
CA PHE A 123 8.04 8.90 15.57
C PHE A 123 6.55 9.25 15.68
N GLU A 124 6.16 10.50 15.42
CA GLU A 124 4.80 10.99 15.68
C GLU A 124 3.96 11.12 14.41
N GLU A 125 4.59 11.45 13.27
CA GLU A 125 3.90 11.62 12.00
C GLU A 125 3.51 10.27 11.38
N TYR A 126 2.40 10.27 10.64
CA TYR A 126 1.88 9.13 9.89
C TYR A 126 1.80 7.80 10.69
N PRO A 127 1.15 7.78 11.87
CA PRO A 127 1.09 6.59 12.71
C PRO A 127 0.40 5.41 12.03
N GLU A 128 -0.65 5.65 11.24
CA GLU A 128 -1.33 4.60 10.46
C GLU A 128 -0.41 4.00 9.39
N HIS A 129 0.34 4.84 8.65
CA HIS A 129 1.31 4.35 7.66
C HIS A 129 2.42 3.55 8.32
N ARG A 130 2.93 4.00 9.47
CA ARG A 130 3.98 3.28 10.22
C ARG A 130 3.51 1.90 10.62
N THR A 131 2.34 1.80 11.26
CA THR A 131 1.76 0.51 11.65
C THR A 131 1.57 -0.40 10.44
N ASN A 132 0.92 0.10 9.38
CA ASN A 132 0.59 -0.73 8.22
C ASN A 132 1.82 -1.12 7.40
N PHE A 133 2.86 -0.28 7.36
CA PHE A 133 4.15 -0.60 6.75
C PHE A 133 4.80 -1.81 7.42
N TYR A 134 4.87 -1.83 8.76
CA TYR A 134 5.44 -2.96 9.47
C TYR A 134 4.52 -4.19 9.47
N LEU A 135 3.20 -4.03 9.39
CA LEU A 135 2.28 -5.16 9.15
C LEU A 135 2.56 -5.84 7.80
N LEU A 136 2.75 -5.05 6.73
CA LEU A 136 3.12 -5.56 5.42
C LEU A 136 4.48 -6.25 5.46
N LEU A 137 5.48 -5.62 6.09
CA LEU A 137 6.82 -6.18 6.17
C LEU A 137 6.85 -7.50 6.95
N HIS A 138 6.10 -7.59 8.05
CA HIS A 138 5.93 -8.80 8.83
C HIS A 138 5.22 -9.91 8.03
N ALA A 139 4.16 -9.58 7.29
CA ALA A 139 3.46 -10.54 6.43
C ALA A 139 4.39 -11.13 5.35
N VAL A 140 5.16 -10.27 4.68
CA VAL A 140 6.14 -10.71 3.66
C VAL A 140 7.24 -11.55 4.30
N ASN A 141 7.74 -11.18 5.47
CA ASN A 141 8.75 -11.98 6.16
C ASN A 141 8.28 -13.39 6.51
N ASN A 142 7.03 -13.54 6.95
CA ASN A 142 6.51 -14.82 7.41
C ASN A 142 6.09 -15.75 6.26
N HIS A 143 5.52 -15.21 5.19
CA HIS A 143 4.91 -16.02 4.13
C HIS A 143 5.61 -15.92 2.77
N CYS A 144 6.40 -14.87 2.54
CA CYS A 144 7.04 -14.60 1.25
C CYS A 144 8.54 -14.28 1.39
N PHE A 145 9.24 -14.88 2.36
CA PHE A 145 10.66 -14.63 2.59
C PHE A 145 11.55 -14.71 1.32
N PRO A 146 11.33 -15.64 0.37
CA PRO A 146 12.11 -15.67 -0.87
C PRO A 146 12.05 -14.38 -1.70
N ALA A 147 11.00 -13.57 -1.55
CA ALA A 147 10.91 -12.27 -2.20
C ALA A 147 12.03 -11.32 -1.76
N PHE A 148 12.47 -11.38 -0.49
CA PHE A 148 13.61 -10.58 -0.01
C PHE A 148 14.93 -10.94 -0.69
N LEU A 149 15.06 -12.18 -1.16
CA LEU A 149 16.22 -12.63 -1.93
C LEU A 149 16.14 -12.23 -3.41
N SER A 150 14.96 -11.78 -3.86
CA SER A 150 14.67 -11.42 -5.24
C SER A 150 14.73 -9.91 -5.50
N ILE A 151 14.69 -9.10 -4.44
CA ILE A 151 14.84 -7.65 -4.53
C ILE A 151 16.32 -7.23 -4.61
N PRO A 152 16.63 -6.03 -5.14
CA PRO A 152 18.00 -5.52 -5.19
C PRO A 152 18.65 -5.46 -3.79
N PRO A 153 19.96 -5.77 -3.65
CA PRO A 153 20.63 -5.75 -2.35
C PRO A 153 20.52 -4.41 -1.59
N ALA A 154 20.46 -3.29 -2.33
CA ALA A 154 20.26 -1.97 -1.74
C ALA A 154 18.88 -1.84 -1.07
N GLN A 155 17.81 -2.35 -1.71
CA GLN A 155 16.47 -2.35 -1.16
C GLN A 155 16.36 -3.32 0.03
N PHE A 156 17.02 -4.49 -0.04
CA PHE A 156 17.09 -5.41 1.09
C PHE A 156 17.82 -4.80 2.30
N LYS A 157 18.88 -4.00 2.07
CA LYS A 157 19.50 -3.22 3.13
C LYS A 157 18.51 -2.23 3.77
N LEU A 158 17.71 -1.52 2.97
CA LEU A 158 16.70 -0.60 3.49
C LEU A 158 15.63 -1.32 4.32
N VAL A 159 15.26 -2.55 3.96
CA VAL A 159 14.41 -3.42 4.79
C VAL A 159 15.01 -3.59 6.19
N LEU A 160 16.26 -4.02 6.28
CA LEU A 160 16.94 -4.20 7.57
C LEU A 160 17.07 -2.87 8.34
N ASP A 161 17.46 -1.80 7.66
CA ASP A 161 17.61 -0.48 8.29
C ASP A 161 16.27 0.04 8.85
N SER A 162 15.15 -0.23 8.15
CA SER A 162 13.80 0.13 8.63
C SER A 162 13.42 -0.65 9.90
N ILE A 163 13.72 -1.95 9.95
CA ILE A 163 13.49 -2.78 11.14
C ILE A 163 14.32 -2.27 12.32
N ILE A 164 15.60 -1.93 12.07
CA ILE A 164 16.49 -1.37 13.09
C ILE A 164 15.96 -0.05 13.65
N TRP A 165 15.39 0.79 12.79
CA TRP A 165 14.77 2.02 13.22
C TRP A 165 13.50 1.79 14.06
N ALA A 166 12.72 0.75 13.75
CA ALA A 166 11.46 0.46 14.44
C ALA A 166 11.60 0.09 15.91
N PHE A 167 12.70 -0.56 16.31
CA PHE A 167 12.94 -1.00 17.68
C PHE A 167 13.83 -0.06 18.50
N LYS A 168 14.31 1.03 17.89
CA LYS A 168 15.02 2.12 18.57
C LYS A 168 14.04 3.14 19.11
#